data_AF-A0A3B8Q5H8-F1
#
_entry.id   AF-A0A3B8Q5H8-F1
#
_cell.length_a   1.000
_cell.length_b   1.000
_cell.length_c   1.000
_cell.angle_alpha   90.00
_cell.angle_beta   90.00
_cell.angle_gamma   90.00
#
_symmetry.space_group_name_H-M   'P 1'
#
loop_
_entity.id
_entity.type
_entity.pdbx_description
1 polymer ?
#
loop_
_entity_poly.entity_id
_entity_poly.type
_entity_poly.pdbx_seq_one_letter_code
_entity_poly.pdbx_strand_id
1 'polypeptide(L)'
;MKPIADTGVIVALLAADDPAHAWAANAFRRHSPFFTCDAVVTEACSFFPDPRPVLTLISRGDLVLDFDLAEEMARVLALITKYADRPMDLADACVVRMTELNERCKVWTVDRRDFVAYRRHGRQPVPYEFPPIR
;
A
#
# COMPACT_ATOMS: atom_id res chain seq x y z
N MET A 1 10.45 -5.51 -10.79
CA MET A 1 9.03 -5.41 -10.43
C MET A 1 8.95 -4.35 -9.35
N LYS A 2 8.11 -3.33 -9.51
CA LYS A 2 7.96 -2.22 -8.57
C LYS A 2 7.17 -2.68 -7.33
N PRO A 3 7.77 -2.69 -6.13
CA PRO A 3 7.08 -3.07 -4.91
C PRO A 3 6.30 -1.88 -4.37
N ILE A 4 4.99 -2.02 -4.29
CA ILE A 4 4.09 -0.99 -3.77
C ILE A 4 3.75 -1.35 -2.33
N ALA A 5 3.96 -0.41 -1.40
CA ALA A 5 3.59 -0.60 0.00
C ALA A 5 2.20 0.00 0.25
N ASP A 6 1.34 -0.83 0.79
CA ASP A 6 0.10 -0.43 1.44
C ASP A 6 0.33 -0.13 2.94
N THR A 7 -0.64 0.46 3.62
CA THR A 7 -0.56 0.83 5.04
C THR A 7 -0.20 -0.36 5.91
N GLY A 8 -0.84 -1.51 5.69
CA GLY A 8 -0.66 -2.70 6.51
C GLY A 8 0.79 -3.23 6.58
N VAL A 9 1.54 -3.21 5.47
CA VAL A 9 2.94 -3.68 5.49
C VAL A 9 3.87 -2.70 6.21
N ILE A 10 3.58 -1.39 6.16
CA ILE A 10 4.35 -0.36 6.88
C ILE A 10 4.10 -0.50 8.38
N VAL A 11 2.84 -0.65 8.78
CA VAL A 11 2.46 -0.84 10.18
C VAL A 11 3.08 -2.13 10.73
N ALA A 12 2.94 -3.25 10.02
CA ALA A 12 3.53 -4.53 10.42
C ALA A 12 5.06 -4.47 10.52
N LEU A 13 5.75 -3.71 9.65
CA LEU A 13 7.19 -3.51 9.75
C LEU A 13 7.58 -2.81 11.06
N LEU A 14 6.82 -1.81 11.49
CA LEU A 14 7.20 -0.92 12.59
C LEU A 14 6.66 -1.39 13.96
N ALA A 15 5.53 -2.11 13.98
CA ALA A 15 4.98 -2.73 15.17
C ALA A 15 5.63 -4.11 15.40
N ALA A 16 6.55 -4.20 16.36
CA ALA A 16 7.34 -5.42 16.61
C ALA A 16 6.49 -6.62 17.10
N ASP A 17 5.32 -6.35 17.67
CA ASP A 17 4.34 -7.33 18.14
C ASP A 17 3.30 -7.70 17.07
N ASP A 18 3.33 -7.07 15.90
CA ASP A 18 2.43 -7.41 14.79
C ASP A 18 2.67 -8.86 14.31
N PRO A 19 1.62 -9.69 14.15
CA PRO A 19 1.75 -11.07 13.69
C PRO A 19 2.46 -11.24 12.33
N ALA A 20 2.43 -10.21 11.48
CA ALA A 20 3.06 -10.14 10.18
C ALA A 20 4.43 -9.44 10.19
N HIS A 21 4.94 -9.02 11.36
CA HIS A 21 6.21 -8.29 11.49
C HIS A 21 7.39 -8.99 10.79
N ALA A 22 7.57 -10.29 11.03
CA ALA A 22 8.66 -11.05 10.42
C ALA A 22 8.57 -11.09 8.88
N TRP A 23 7.35 -11.13 8.34
CA TRP A 23 7.08 -11.09 6.90
C TRP A 23 7.37 -9.69 6.33
N ALA A 24 6.87 -8.63 6.96
CA ALA A 24 7.10 -7.25 6.54
C ALA A 24 8.58 -6.88 6.58
N ALA A 25 9.28 -7.24 7.67
CA ALA A 25 10.72 -7.03 7.80
C ALA A 25 11.51 -7.80 6.73
N ASN A 26 11.07 -9.00 6.35
CA ASN A 26 11.70 -9.74 5.26
C ASN A 26 11.46 -9.07 3.90
N ALA A 27 10.25 -8.58 3.66
CA ALA A 27 9.89 -7.87 2.43
C ALA A 27 10.75 -6.61 2.25
N PHE A 28 10.81 -5.73 3.26
CA PHE A 28 11.64 -4.52 3.22
C PHE A 28 13.13 -4.84 3.03
N ARG A 29 13.66 -5.89 3.67
CA ARG A 29 15.07 -6.31 3.44
C ARG A 29 15.37 -6.76 2.01
N ARG A 30 14.40 -7.36 1.31
CA ARG A 30 14.62 -7.94 -0.03
C ARG A 30 14.24 -7.03 -1.18
N HIS A 31 13.29 -6.12 -0.95
CA HIS A 31 12.60 -5.42 -2.03
C HIS A 31 12.67 -3.90 -1.93
N SER A 32 13.19 -3.31 -0.84
CA SER A 32 13.33 -1.85 -0.76
C SER A 32 14.17 -1.30 -1.93
N PRO A 33 13.82 -0.10 -2.45
CA PRO A 33 12.80 0.80 -1.95
C PRO A 33 11.37 0.34 -2.27
N PHE A 34 10.44 0.55 -1.33
CA PHE A 34 9.01 0.44 -1.57
C PHE A 34 8.44 1.76 -2.05
N PHE A 35 7.43 1.72 -2.91
CA PHE A 35 6.75 2.90 -3.46
C PHE A 35 5.36 3.03 -2.86
N THR A 36 4.94 4.24 -2.51
CA THR A 36 3.63 4.49 -1.89
C THR A 36 3.14 5.92 -2.18
N CYS A 37 2.08 6.36 -1.50
CA CYS A 37 1.51 7.70 -1.58
C CYS A 37 1.28 8.34 -0.20
N ASP A 38 1.01 9.64 -0.20
CA ASP A 38 0.74 10.44 1.00
C ASP A 38 -0.46 9.93 1.81
N ALA A 39 -1.49 9.38 1.15
CA ALA A 39 -2.66 8.82 1.84
C ALA A 39 -2.29 7.60 2.68
N VAL A 40 -1.50 6.66 2.13
CA VAL A 40 -0.97 5.51 2.86
C VAL A 40 -0.05 5.95 4.00
N VAL A 41 0.82 6.93 3.77
CA VAL A 41 1.70 7.45 4.84
C VAL A 41 0.92 8.11 5.96
N THR A 42 -0.12 8.89 5.62
CA THR A 42 -1.02 9.53 6.59
C THR A 42 -1.73 8.48 7.43
N GLU A 43 -2.28 7.46 6.79
CA GLU A 43 -2.96 6.37 7.48
C GLU A 43 -1.99 5.58 8.37
N ALA A 44 -0.82 5.17 7.86
CA ALA A 44 0.21 4.48 8.63
C ALA A 44 0.66 5.28 9.86
N CYS A 45 0.83 6.61 9.73
CA CYS A 45 1.16 7.47 10.86
C CYS A 45 0.08 7.45 11.95
N SER A 46 -1.20 7.29 11.59
CA SER A 46 -2.31 7.28 12.54
C SER A 46 -2.31 6.06 13.48
N PHE A 47 -1.60 4.98 13.12
CA PHE A 47 -1.43 3.79 13.97
C PHE A 47 -0.42 3.98 15.09
N PHE A 48 0.38 5.05 15.07
CA PHE A 48 1.44 5.28 16.04
C PHE A 48 1.26 6.63 16.75
N PRO A 49 1.50 6.72 18.08
CA PRO A 49 1.56 8.00 18.78
C PRO A 49 2.66 8.93 18.24
N ASP A 50 3.70 8.34 17.65
CA ASP A 50 4.86 9.04 17.08
C ASP A 50 4.99 8.70 15.59
N PRO A 51 4.86 9.67 14.68
CA PRO A 51 4.99 9.43 13.24
C PRO A 51 6.44 9.32 12.76
N ARG A 52 7.43 9.70 13.59
CA ARG A 52 8.85 9.73 13.20
C ARG A 52 9.36 8.42 12.61
N PRO A 53 8.99 7.21 13.09
CA PRO A 53 9.43 5.96 12.48
C PRO A 53 9.01 5.82 11.01
N VAL A 54 7.76 6.16 10.68
CA VAL A 54 7.25 6.14 9.29
C VAL A 54 8.03 7.15 8.43
N LEU A 55 8.17 8.39 8.91
CA LEU A 55 8.90 9.45 8.19
C LEU A 55 10.40 9.14 8.03
N THR A 56 10.98 8.37 8.96
CA THR A 56 12.37 7.92 8.88
C THR A 56 12.58 6.95 7.72
N LEU A 57 11.61 6.08 7.41
CA LEU A 57 11.67 5.21 6.23
C LEU A 57 11.74 6.04 4.94
N ILE A 58 10.98 7.14 4.89
CA ILE A 58 11.00 8.06 3.74
C ILE A 58 12.33 8.79 3.65
N SER A 59 12.79 9.37 4.77
CA SER A 59 14.05 10.11 4.85
C SER A 59 15.27 9.26 4.43
N ARG A 60 15.24 7.96 4.70
CA ARG A 60 16.29 7.01 4.33
C ARG A 60 16.16 6.45 2.90
N GLY A 61 15.03 6.69 2.24
CA GLY A 61 14.74 6.13 0.92
C GLY A 61 14.26 4.68 0.93
N ASP A 62 13.92 4.12 2.10
CA ASP A 62 13.31 2.78 2.20
C ASP A 62 11.86 2.80 1.68
N LEU A 63 11.19 3.96 1.79
CA LEU A 63 9.83 4.23 1.32
C LEU A 63 9.82 5.50 0.46
N VAL A 64 9.29 5.42 -0.76
CA VAL A 64 9.32 6.50 -1.75
C VAL A 64 7.89 6.93 -2.09
N LEU A 65 7.61 8.23 -1.93
CA LEU A 65 6.37 8.84 -2.40
C LEU A 65 6.45 9.02 -3.92
N ASP A 66 5.67 8.25 -4.66
CA ASP A 66 5.73 8.18 -6.13
C ASP A 66 4.32 8.11 -6.72
N PHE A 67 3.48 9.01 -6.23
CA PHE A 67 2.09 9.16 -6.65
C PHE A 67 1.60 10.58 -6.42
N ASP A 68 1.12 11.24 -7.48
CA ASP A 68 0.46 12.53 -7.37
C ASP A 68 -1.07 12.33 -7.46
N LEU A 69 -1.76 12.58 -6.33
CA LEU A 69 -3.21 12.44 -6.27
C LEU A 69 -3.95 13.48 -7.14
N ALA A 70 -3.39 14.68 -7.30
CA ALA A 70 -4.02 15.73 -8.10
C ALA A 70 -4.02 15.36 -9.59
N GLU A 71 -2.92 14.80 -10.09
CA GLU A 71 -2.83 14.31 -11.48
C GLU A 71 -3.75 13.11 -11.74
N GLU A 72 -3.97 12.28 -10.73
CA GLU A 72 -4.70 11.01 -10.86
C GLU A 72 -6.16 11.05 -10.37
N MET A 73 -6.64 12.23 -9.97
CA MET A 73 -7.92 12.46 -9.29
C MET A 73 -9.11 11.80 -9.98
N ALA A 74 -9.24 11.94 -11.31
CA ALA A 74 -10.36 11.39 -12.06
C ALA A 74 -10.43 9.86 -11.98
N ARG A 75 -9.27 9.19 -11.97
CA ARG A 75 -9.18 7.73 -11.89
C ARG A 75 -9.39 7.23 -10.46
N VAL A 76 -8.83 7.92 -9.47
CA VAL A 76 -9.06 7.63 -8.05
C VAL A 76 -10.54 7.77 -7.69
N LEU A 77 -11.20 8.85 -8.10
CA LEU A 77 -12.64 9.05 -7.90
C LEU A 77 -13.47 7.94 -8.54
N ALA A 78 -13.11 7.50 -9.75
CA ALA A 78 -13.79 6.40 -10.42
C ALA A 78 -13.64 5.07 -9.67
N LEU A 79 -12.48 4.80 -9.07
CA LEU A 79 -12.25 3.61 -8.24
C LEU A 79 -13.12 3.65 -6.97
N ILE A 80 -13.08 4.75 -6.22
CA ILE A 80 -13.90 4.93 -5.00
C ILE A 80 -15.39 4.78 -5.34
N THR A 81 -15.85 5.39 -6.44
CA THR A 81 -17.24 5.28 -6.89
C THR A 81 -17.61 3.84 -7.25
N LYS A 82 -16.74 3.13 -7.96
CA LYS A 82 -16.95 1.73 -8.38
C LYS A 82 -17.10 0.80 -7.17
N TYR A 83 -16.37 1.07 -6.09
CA TYR A 83 -16.35 0.24 -4.89
C TYR A 83 -17.17 0.83 -3.74
N ALA A 84 -18.09 1.75 -4.00
CA ALA A 84 -18.95 2.35 -2.97
C ALA A 84 -19.85 1.34 -2.23
N ASP A 85 -20.00 0.12 -2.76
CA ASP A 85 -20.74 -0.99 -2.15
C ASP A 85 -19.93 -1.77 -1.09
N ARG A 86 -18.65 -1.44 -0.90
CA ARG A 86 -17.71 -2.14 -0.02
C ARG A 86 -16.68 -1.16 0.56
N PRO A 87 -15.86 -1.54 1.55
CA PRO A 87 -14.81 -0.65 2.01
C PRO A 87 -13.79 -0.48 0.88
N MET A 88 -13.58 0.76 0.46
CA MET A 88 -12.41 1.24 -0.28
C MET A 88 -12.20 2.67 0.19
N ASP A 89 -11.08 2.91 0.88
CA ASP A 89 -10.70 4.25 1.27
C ASP A 89 -9.81 4.92 0.21
N LEU A 90 -9.30 6.10 0.55
CA LEU A 90 -8.42 6.85 -0.34
C LEU A 90 -7.06 6.15 -0.51
N ALA A 91 -6.51 5.53 0.53
CA ALA A 91 -5.21 4.85 0.47
C ALA A 91 -5.30 3.65 -0.48
N ASP A 92 -6.31 2.81 -0.33
CA ASP A 92 -6.61 1.68 -1.21
C ASP A 92 -6.78 2.13 -2.67
N ALA A 93 -7.58 3.17 -2.90
CA ALA A 93 -7.83 3.68 -4.25
C ALA A 93 -6.54 4.21 -4.90
N CYS A 94 -5.68 4.89 -4.13
CA CYS A 94 -4.36 5.33 -4.60
C CYS A 94 -3.47 4.13 -4.93
N VAL A 95 -3.37 3.13 -4.05
CA VAL A 95 -2.55 1.92 -4.27
C VAL A 95 -3.01 1.17 -5.51
N VAL A 96 -4.32 0.96 -5.68
CA VAL A 96 -4.88 0.35 -6.90
C VAL A 96 -4.51 1.19 -8.12
N ARG A 97 -4.59 2.52 -8.05
CA ARG A 97 -4.20 3.39 -9.16
C ARG A 97 -2.71 3.32 -9.48
N MET A 98 -1.84 3.27 -8.47
CA MET A 98 -0.40 3.05 -8.64
C MET A 98 -0.12 1.74 -9.40
N THR A 99 -0.94 0.70 -9.19
CA THR A 99 -0.83 -0.55 -9.95
C THR A 99 -1.29 -0.42 -11.40
N GLU A 100 -2.19 0.50 -11.72
CA GLU A 100 -2.58 0.81 -13.10
C GLU A 100 -1.49 1.62 -13.83
N LEU A 101 -0.74 2.44 -13.11
CA LEU A 101 0.37 3.23 -13.67
C LEU A 101 1.64 2.40 -13.91
N ASN A 102 1.72 1.20 -13.33
CA ASN A 102 2.94 0.38 -13.37
C ASN A 102 2.60 -1.08 -13.71
N GLU A 103 2.80 -1.49 -14.96
CA GLU A 103 2.45 -2.84 -15.41
C GLU A 103 3.14 -3.95 -14.59
N ARG A 104 4.44 -3.77 -14.34
CA ARG A 104 5.31 -4.71 -13.60
C ARG A 104 5.42 -4.32 -12.13
N CYS A 105 4.32 -4.35 -11.40
CA CYS A 105 4.28 -4.07 -9.96
C CYS A 105 3.72 -5.24 -9.14
N LYS A 106 3.83 -5.14 -7.82
CA LYS A 106 3.11 -5.99 -6.85
C LYS A 106 2.89 -5.19 -5.56
N VAL A 107 1.73 -5.35 -4.94
CA VAL A 107 1.33 -4.67 -3.68
C VAL A 107 1.64 -5.58 -2.50
N TRP A 108 2.35 -5.08 -1.50
CA TRP A 108 2.48 -5.74 -0.21
C TRP A 108 1.47 -5.15 0.76
N THR A 109 0.56 -5.99 1.24
CA THR A 109 -0.53 -5.60 2.14
C THR A 109 -0.87 -6.78 3.06
N VAL A 110 -1.53 -6.49 4.18
CA VAL A 110 -2.14 -7.50 5.05
C VAL A 110 -3.64 -7.68 4.76
N ASP A 111 -4.25 -6.77 4.00
CA ASP A 111 -5.70 -6.70 3.72
C ASP A 111 -6.10 -7.60 2.57
N ARG A 112 -5.98 -8.91 2.84
CA ARG A 112 -6.27 -9.97 1.87
C ARG A 112 -7.67 -9.87 1.27
N ARG A 113 -8.68 -9.56 2.09
CA ARG A 113 -10.08 -9.55 1.66
C ARG A 113 -10.33 -8.51 0.57
N ASP A 114 -9.79 -7.31 0.77
CA ASP A 114 -10.10 -6.16 -0.07
C ASP A 114 -9.26 -6.18 -1.35
N PHE A 115 -7.96 -6.43 -1.26
CA PHE A 115 -7.09 -6.53 -2.44
C PHE A 115 -7.39 -7.73 -3.35
N VAL A 116 -7.98 -8.80 -2.82
CA VAL A 116 -8.50 -9.91 -3.65
C VAL A 116 -9.76 -9.49 -4.42
N ALA A 117 -10.55 -8.54 -3.89
CA ALA A 117 -11.76 -8.05 -4.54
C ALA A 117 -11.48 -6.91 -5.53
N TYR A 118 -10.48 -6.08 -5.28
CA TYR A 118 -10.13 -4.96 -6.14
C TYR A 118 -9.59 -5.40 -7.50
N ARG A 119 -9.79 -4.53 -8.50
CA ARG A 119 -9.42 -4.75 -9.88
C ARG A 119 -8.78 -3.52 -10.47
N ARG A 120 -7.63 -3.71 -11.11
CA ARG A 120 -6.95 -2.72 -11.95
C ARG A 120 -7.38 -2.85 -13.41
N HIS A 121 -7.35 -1.76 -14.16
CA HIS A 121 -7.77 -1.71 -15.58
C HIS A 121 -9.18 -2.31 -15.79
N GLY A 122 -10.09 -1.99 -14.87
CA GLY A 122 -11.48 -2.44 -14.87
C GLY A 122 -11.69 -3.85 -14.29
N ARG A 123 -11.02 -4.87 -14.82
CA ARG A 123 -11.30 -6.29 -14.51
C ARG A 123 -10.07 -7.17 -14.24
N GLN A 124 -8.86 -6.64 -14.33
CA GLN A 124 -7.66 -7.41 -14.01
C GLN A 124 -7.44 -7.46 -12.50
N PRO A 125 -7.01 -8.60 -11.92
CA PRO A 125 -6.67 -8.66 -10.50
C PRO A 125 -5.50 -7.72 -10.19
N VAL A 126 -5.53 -7.12 -9.00
CA VAL A 126 -4.37 -6.40 -8.47
C VAL A 126 -3.28 -7.42 -8.13
N PRO A 127 -2.03 -7.27 -8.60
CA PRO A 127 -0.95 -8.15 -8.20
C PRO A 127 -0.58 -7.89 -6.74
N TYR A 128 -0.67 -8.89 -5.88
CA TYR A 128 -0.44 -8.77 -4.43
C TYR A 128 0.63 -9.75 -3.91
N GLU A 129 1.18 -9.42 -2.75
CA GLU A 129 1.91 -10.28 -1.82
C GLU A 129 1.23 -10.15 -0.45
N PHE A 130 0.89 -11.28 0.16
CA PHE A 130 0.29 -11.32 1.49
C PHE A 130 1.22 -12.06 2.46
N PRO A 131 1.09 -11.85 3.78
CA PRO A 131 1.71 -12.75 4.74
C PRO A 131 1.20 -14.19 4.55
N PRO A 132 2.04 -15.21 4.82
CA PRO A 132 1.64 -16.61 4.75
C PRO A 132 0.47 -16.87 5.72
N ILE A 133 -0.48 -17.71 5.29
CA ILE A 133 -1.58 -18.18 6.14
C ILE A 133 -0.95 -19.14 7.17
N ARG A 134 -1.23 -18.93 8.45
CA ARG A 134 -0.84 -19.86 9.52
C ARG A 134 -1.68 -21.13 9.46
#